data_AF-A0A3A8PJ52-F1
#
_entry.id   AF-A0A3A8PJ52-F1
#
_cell.length_a   1.000
_cell.length_b   1.000
_cell.length_c   1.000
_cell.angle_alpha   90.00
_cell.angle_beta   90.00
_cell.angle_gamma   90.00
#
_symmetry.space_group_name_H-M   'P 1'
#
loop_
_entity.id
_entity.type
_entity.pdbx_description
1 polymer ?
#
loop_
_entity_poly.entity_id
_entity_poly.type
_entity_poly.pdbx_seq_one_letter_code
_entity_poly.pdbx_strand_id
1 'polypeptide(L)'
;MSDLPPRQRLGQLLRSMSKHLPGQLDGLLENARFKDGAAALQRLADPTHLEKAVARMSLEEAGWLADVLTERWSRLAELQLEPEVAIVAPDELWLGAEPVRLSLSLAVVGLDEGFEALWEGAVLPGAPSPKATLLAKPPEGNAPELARVRAHVRASVKGQRCVLIAQAQVALRRPSVVVSEDRRRLLAQDQAGRPAVGCRLEVGTEVHLTGAGGLVELQVAAASGLPLKLEGIPAGRIPGPRP
;
A
#
# COMPACT_ATOMS: atom_id res chain seq x y z
N MET A 1 -17.35 3.99 -6.57
CA MET A 1 -16.29 4.12 -5.55
C MET A 1 -14.98 4.39 -6.27
N SER A 2 -14.08 5.17 -5.68
CA SER A 2 -12.79 5.50 -6.30
C SER A 2 -11.84 4.30 -6.23
N ASP A 3 -11.12 4.02 -7.32
CA ASP A 3 -10.10 2.96 -7.38
C ASP A 3 -8.78 3.35 -6.70
N LEU A 4 -8.71 4.56 -6.11
CA LEU A 4 -7.52 5.03 -5.41
C LEU A 4 -7.22 4.14 -4.20
N PRO A 5 -5.93 3.87 -3.91
CA PRO A 5 -5.57 3.19 -2.68
C PRO A 5 -6.08 3.96 -1.44
N PRO A 6 -6.46 3.28 -0.34
CA PRO A 6 -7.25 3.88 0.73
C PRO A 6 -6.65 5.16 1.35
N ARG A 7 -5.33 5.16 1.59
CA ARG A 7 -4.61 6.31 2.13
C ARG A 7 -4.61 7.50 1.16
N GLN A 8 -4.37 7.25 -0.12
CA GLN A 8 -4.39 8.26 -1.17
C GLN A 8 -5.80 8.83 -1.36
N ARG A 9 -6.83 7.96 -1.32
CA ARG A 9 -8.23 8.38 -1.33
C ARG A 9 -8.56 9.32 -0.16
N LEU A 10 -8.15 8.96 1.06
CA LEU A 10 -8.35 9.81 2.24
C LEU A 10 -7.60 11.14 2.10
N GLY A 11 -6.34 11.11 1.68
CA GLY A 11 -5.54 12.31 1.45
C GLY A 11 -6.17 13.26 0.42
N GLN A 12 -6.63 12.72 -0.71
CA GLN A 12 -7.37 13.47 -1.73
C GLN A 12 -8.63 14.11 -1.13
N LEU A 13 -9.44 13.32 -0.41
CA LEU A 13 -10.68 13.79 0.20
C LEU A 13 -10.41 14.93 1.17
N LEU A 14 -9.43 14.80 2.06
CA LEU A 14 -9.10 15.82 3.05
C LEU A 14 -8.57 17.12 2.40
N ARG A 15 -7.73 17.02 1.35
CA ARG A 15 -7.32 18.21 0.57
C ARG A 15 -8.51 18.89 -0.08
N SER A 16 -9.39 18.10 -0.71
CA SER A 16 -10.59 18.60 -1.37
C SER A 16 -11.52 19.29 -0.36
N MET A 17 -11.73 18.68 0.81
CA MET A 17 -12.51 19.27 1.91
C MET A 17 -11.91 20.60 2.36
N SER A 18 -10.61 20.66 2.62
CA SER A 18 -9.96 21.90 3.07
C SER A 18 -10.08 23.04 2.05
N LYS A 19 -10.19 22.72 0.75
CA LYS A 19 -10.27 23.69 -0.33
C LYS A 19 -11.69 24.16 -0.60
N HIS A 20 -12.65 23.23 -0.66
CA HIS A 20 -14.00 23.51 -1.16
C HIS A 20 -15.03 23.69 -0.05
N LEU A 21 -14.94 22.92 1.04
CA LEU A 21 -15.95 22.94 2.09
C LEU A 21 -16.10 24.32 2.77
N PRO A 22 -15.03 25.11 3.00
CA PRO A 22 -15.19 26.45 3.56
C PRO A 22 -16.06 27.38 2.71
N GLY A 23 -15.91 27.35 1.38
CA GLY A 23 -16.73 28.17 0.48
C GLY A 23 -18.17 27.65 0.35
N GLN A 24 -18.39 26.34 0.49
CA GLN A 24 -19.72 25.75 0.47
C GLN A 24 -20.51 26.01 1.76
N LEU A 25 -19.82 26.21 2.89
CA LEU A 25 -20.40 26.49 4.20
C LEU A 25 -20.13 27.92 4.66
N ASP A 26 -19.95 28.83 3.71
CA ASP A 26 -19.66 30.23 3.99
C ASP A 26 -20.74 30.85 4.89
N GLY A 27 -20.32 31.75 5.80
CA GLY A 27 -21.16 32.30 6.87
C GLY A 27 -21.53 31.34 8.02
N LEU A 28 -21.62 30.02 7.78
CA LEU A 28 -21.82 29.04 8.87
C LEU A 28 -20.56 28.89 9.71
N LEU A 29 -19.39 28.76 9.07
CA LEU A 29 -18.12 28.57 9.76
C LEU A 29 -17.65 29.79 10.57
N GLU A 30 -18.24 30.97 10.32
CA GLU A 30 -17.99 32.18 11.10
C GLU A 30 -18.63 32.12 12.50
N ASN A 31 -19.59 31.21 12.72
CA ASN A 31 -20.20 31.03 14.02
C ASN A 31 -19.19 30.45 15.02
N ALA A 32 -19.08 31.08 16.19
CA ALA A 32 -18.15 30.70 17.25
C ALA A 32 -18.22 29.20 17.63
N ARG A 33 -19.38 28.55 17.49
CA ARG A 33 -19.56 27.12 17.77
C ARG A 33 -18.75 26.19 16.84
N PHE A 34 -18.30 26.68 15.69
CA PHE A 34 -17.54 25.91 14.70
C PHE A 34 -16.06 26.31 14.61
N LYS A 35 -15.59 27.19 15.50
CA LYS A 35 -14.21 27.70 15.49
C LYS A 35 -13.16 26.58 15.48
N ASP A 36 -13.37 25.54 16.28
CA ASP A 36 -12.45 24.39 16.35
C ASP A 36 -12.46 23.56 15.06
N GLY A 37 -13.63 23.41 14.43
CA GLY A 37 -13.79 22.72 13.15
C GLY A 37 -13.09 23.48 12.01
N ALA A 38 -13.28 24.80 11.95
CA ALA A 38 -12.59 25.67 10.99
C ALA A 38 -11.06 25.60 11.16
N ALA A 39 -10.56 25.65 12.40
CA ALA A 39 -9.14 25.50 12.69
C ALA A 39 -8.59 24.10 12.35
N ALA A 40 -9.40 23.05 12.51
CA ALA A 40 -9.03 21.69 12.09
C ALA A 40 -8.90 21.59 10.56
N LEU A 41 -9.85 22.13 9.80
CA LEU A 41 -9.80 22.18 8.34
C LEU A 41 -8.57 22.95 7.84
N GLN A 42 -8.22 24.07 8.48
CA GLN A 42 -7.03 24.84 8.13
C GLN A 42 -5.73 24.05 8.37
N ARG A 43 -5.63 23.26 9.45
CA ARG A 43 -4.46 22.40 9.67
C ARG A 43 -4.32 21.30 8.62
N LEU A 44 -5.44 20.82 8.09
CA LEU A 44 -5.47 19.82 7.01
C LEU A 44 -5.06 20.41 5.65
N ALA A 45 -5.07 21.74 5.50
CA ALA A 45 -4.60 22.41 4.30
C ALA A 45 -3.07 22.33 4.13
N ASP A 46 -2.31 22.06 5.20
CA ASP A 46 -0.86 21.79 5.10
C ASP A 46 -0.63 20.38 4.52
N PRO A 47 -0.09 20.26 3.29
CA PRO A 47 0.14 18.97 2.66
C PRO A 47 1.11 18.08 3.46
N THR A 48 2.11 18.67 4.11
CA THR A 48 3.11 17.91 4.87
C THR A 48 2.51 17.31 6.14
N HIS A 49 1.64 18.08 6.80
CA HIS A 49 0.91 17.59 7.97
C HIS A 49 -0.03 16.45 7.60
N LEU A 50 -0.78 16.62 6.51
CA LEU A 50 -1.73 15.64 6.01
C LEU A 50 -1.05 14.32 5.62
N GLU A 51 0.03 14.38 4.84
CA GLU A 51 0.77 13.18 4.41
C GLU A 51 1.28 12.38 5.61
N LYS A 52 1.83 13.06 6.63
CA LYS A 52 2.30 12.40 7.86
C LYS A 52 1.17 11.78 8.68
N ALA A 53 0.00 12.43 8.74
CA ALA A 53 -1.15 11.92 9.47
C ALA A 53 -1.70 10.65 8.80
N VAL A 54 -1.92 10.71 7.48
CA VAL A 54 -2.45 9.58 6.70
C VAL A 54 -1.49 8.39 6.70
N ALA A 55 -0.17 8.63 6.62
CA ALA A 55 0.83 7.57 6.63
C ALA A 55 0.85 6.72 7.92
N ARG A 56 0.34 7.26 9.04
CA ARG A 56 0.27 6.56 10.33
C ARG A 56 -0.96 5.67 10.48
N MET A 57 -1.98 5.87 9.66
CA MET A 57 -3.23 5.11 9.73
C MET A 57 -3.09 3.76 9.03
N SER A 58 -3.81 2.73 9.49
CA SER A 58 -3.91 1.48 8.73
C SER A 58 -4.70 1.71 7.43
N LEU A 59 -4.59 0.79 6.46
CA LEU A 59 -5.36 0.89 5.21
C LEU A 59 -6.87 0.80 5.48
N GLU A 60 -7.27 -0.07 6.40
CA GLU A 60 -8.66 -0.28 6.82
C GLU A 60 -9.23 0.98 7.47
N GLU A 61 -8.49 1.57 8.40
CA GLU A 61 -8.88 2.79 9.10
C GLU A 61 -8.97 3.97 8.12
N ALA A 62 -8.00 4.11 7.22
CA ALA A 62 -8.02 5.15 6.19
C ALA A 62 -9.22 4.99 5.24
N GLY A 63 -9.52 3.74 4.82
CA GLY A 63 -10.66 3.42 3.98
C GLY A 63 -11.99 3.75 4.65
N TRP A 64 -12.19 3.26 5.87
CA TRP A 64 -13.37 3.54 6.68
C TRP A 64 -13.58 5.04 6.90
N LEU A 65 -12.53 5.77 7.28
CA LEU A 65 -12.62 7.21 7.52
C LEU A 65 -12.96 7.97 6.23
N ALA A 66 -12.37 7.57 5.09
CA ALA A 66 -12.69 8.16 3.81
C ALA A 66 -14.17 7.95 3.43
N ASP A 67 -14.74 6.77 3.68
CA ASP A 67 -16.15 6.48 3.45
C ASP A 67 -17.05 7.35 4.33
N VAL A 68 -16.77 7.40 5.63
CA VAL A 68 -17.55 8.20 6.60
C VAL A 68 -17.53 9.68 6.24
N LEU A 69 -16.36 10.22 5.89
CA LEU A 69 -16.22 11.63 5.52
C LEU A 69 -16.90 11.94 4.18
N THR A 70 -16.81 11.03 3.21
CA THR A 70 -17.49 11.18 1.91
C THR A 70 -19.00 11.26 2.11
N GLU A 71 -19.56 10.34 2.91
CA GLU A 71 -20.99 10.30 3.20
C GLU A 71 -21.45 11.55 3.97
N ARG A 72 -20.66 12.00 4.95
CA ARG A 72 -21.01 13.21 5.72
C ARG A 72 -20.96 14.47 4.86
N TRP A 73 -19.95 14.61 4.00
CA TRP A 73 -19.85 15.76 3.12
C TRP A 73 -21.01 15.80 2.12
N SER A 74 -21.33 14.68 1.46
CA SER A 74 -22.42 14.65 0.48
C SER A 74 -23.80 14.97 1.05
N ARG A 75 -24.01 14.80 2.36
CA ARG A 75 -25.23 15.21 3.06
C ARG A 75 -25.28 16.70 3.37
N LEU A 76 -24.13 17.37 3.46
CA LEU A 76 -24.02 18.78 3.83
C LEU A 76 -23.93 19.70 2.62
N ALA A 77 -23.20 19.27 1.58
CA ALA A 77 -22.93 20.06 0.38
C ALA A 77 -22.61 19.15 -0.81
N GLU A 78 -22.50 19.75 -1.99
CA GLU A 78 -22.05 19.05 -3.20
C GLU A 78 -20.61 18.51 -3.01
N LEU A 79 -20.40 17.24 -3.31
CA LEU A 79 -19.08 16.61 -3.21
C LEU A 79 -18.18 17.07 -4.36
N GLN A 80 -17.19 17.92 -4.06
CA GLN A 80 -16.21 18.41 -5.03
C GLN A 80 -14.82 17.85 -4.73
N LEU A 81 -14.32 16.97 -5.59
CA LEU A 81 -13.01 16.33 -5.44
C LEU A 81 -11.98 16.96 -6.38
N GLU A 82 -10.80 17.23 -5.85
CA GLU A 82 -9.64 17.62 -6.66
C GLU A 82 -9.15 16.46 -7.51
N PRO A 83 -8.60 16.71 -8.72
CA PRO A 83 -8.06 15.65 -9.55
C PRO A 83 -6.89 14.96 -8.86
N GLU A 84 -6.85 13.62 -8.93
CA GLU A 84 -5.81 12.81 -8.29
C GLU A 84 -5.41 11.63 -9.16
N VAL A 85 -4.17 11.21 -9.04
CA VAL A 85 -3.68 9.96 -9.59
C VAL A 85 -2.80 9.23 -8.60
N ALA A 86 -2.98 7.92 -8.48
CA ALA A 86 -2.17 7.04 -7.66
C ALA A 86 -1.77 5.79 -8.44
N ILE A 87 -0.59 5.25 -8.12
CA ILE A 87 -0.17 3.94 -8.62
C ILE A 87 -0.81 2.87 -7.73
N VAL A 88 -1.49 1.91 -8.35
CA VAL A 88 -1.99 0.71 -7.69
C VAL A 88 -0.88 -0.32 -7.71
N ALA A 89 -0.27 -0.54 -6.55
CA ALA A 89 0.80 -1.50 -6.32
C ALA A 89 0.59 -2.17 -4.95
N PRO A 90 1.08 -3.39 -4.73
CA PRO A 90 1.15 -3.97 -3.40
C PRO A 90 2.14 -3.19 -2.53
N ASP A 91 1.88 -3.13 -1.24
CA ASP A 91 2.82 -2.50 -0.28
C ASP A 91 4.12 -3.30 -0.15
N GLU A 92 4.04 -4.63 -0.30
CA GLU A 92 5.18 -5.52 -0.21
C GLU A 92 5.12 -6.71 -1.18
N LEU A 93 6.29 -7.23 -1.50
CA LEU A 93 6.49 -8.42 -2.32
C LEU A 93 7.55 -9.30 -1.67
N TRP A 94 7.20 -10.58 -1.47
CA TRP A 94 8.15 -11.62 -1.14
C TRP A 94 8.86 -12.07 -2.41
N LEU A 95 10.19 -12.15 -2.37
CA LEU A 95 11.03 -12.51 -3.51
C LEU A 95 11.94 -13.69 -3.17
N GLY A 96 12.03 -14.63 -4.12
CA GLY A 96 12.98 -15.75 -4.08
C GLY A 96 14.34 -15.38 -4.66
N ALA A 97 14.92 -16.29 -5.44
CA ALA A 97 16.18 -16.06 -6.14
C ALA A 97 16.00 -15.39 -7.52
N GLU A 98 14.81 -15.47 -8.09
CA GLU A 98 14.48 -14.96 -9.43
C GLU A 98 13.74 -13.61 -9.34
N PRO A 99 13.96 -12.68 -10.28
CA PRO A 99 13.16 -11.46 -10.39
C PRO A 99 11.69 -11.75 -10.71
N VAL A 100 10.79 -10.95 -10.13
CA VAL A 100 9.35 -11.04 -10.38
C VAL A 100 8.89 -9.85 -11.22
N ARG A 101 7.96 -10.11 -12.14
CA ARG A 101 7.30 -9.09 -12.94
C ARG A 101 5.87 -8.94 -12.47
N LEU A 102 5.49 -7.71 -12.11
CA LEU A 102 4.14 -7.39 -11.65
C LEU A 102 3.54 -6.27 -12.49
N SER A 103 2.30 -6.44 -12.94
CA SER A 103 1.59 -5.36 -13.63
C SER A 103 1.18 -4.28 -12.62
N LEU A 104 1.48 -3.03 -12.94
CA LEU A 104 1.02 -1.84 -12.23
C LEU A 104 -0.02 -1.12 -13.09
N SER A 105 -0.97 -0.46 -12.43
CA SER A 105 -1.95 0.42 -13.05
C SER A 105 -2.02 1.75 -12.33
N LEU A 106 -2.64 2.73 -12.99
CA LEU A 106 -3.02 3.99 -12.36
C LEU A 106 -4.50 3.97 -11.98
N ALA A 107 -4.79 4.42 -10.77
CA ALA A 107 -6.11 4.84 -10.35
C ALA A 107 -6.20 6.36 -10.49
N VAL A 108 -7.26 6.85 -11.12
CA VAL A 108 -7.44 8.27 -11.42
C VAL A 108 -8.80 8.75 -10.94
N VAL A 109 -8.87 10.02 -10.54
CA VAL A 109 -10.13 10.69 -10.19
C VAL A 109 -10.12 12.08 -10.81
N GLY A 110 -11.24 12.48 -11.43
CA GLY A 110 -11.44 13.83 -11.94
C GLY A 110 -10.60 14.19 -13.18
N LEU A 111 -10.07 13.19 -13.89
CA LEU A 111 -9.34 13.38 -15.15
C LEU A 111 -10.25 13.08 -16.35
N ASP A 112 -10.05 13.84 -17.42
CA ASP A 112 -10.65 13.56 -18.73
C ASP A 112 -10.01 12.28 -19.34
N GLU A 113 -10.70 11.63 -20.28
CA GLU A 113 -10.19 10.44 -20.96
C GLU A 113 -8.95 10.74 -21.83
N GLY A 114 -8.16 9.71 -22.13
CA GLY A 114 -6.99 9.82 -23.01
C GLY A 114 -5.72 10.35 -22.33
N PHE A 115 -5.62 10.24 -21.00
CA PHE A 115 -4.39 10.54 -20.29
C PHE A 115 -3.28 9.52 -20.61
N GLU A 116 -2.03 9.98 -20.56
CA GLU A 116 -0.84 9.15 -20.75
C GLU A 116 0.07 9.26 -19.54
N ALA A 117 0.81 8.19 -19.23
CA ALA A 117 1.78 8.20 -18.15
C ALA A 117 3.15 7.74 -18.61
N LEU A 118 4.16 8.53 -18.24
CA LEU A 118 5.57 8.21 -18.36
C LEU A 118 6.04 7.61 -17.03
N TRP A 119 6.59 6.41 -17.07
CA TRP A 119 6.97 5.67 -15.88
C TRP A 119 8.49 5.71 -15.65
N GLU A 120 8.88 5.84 -14.39
CA GLU A 120 10.27 5.93 -13.94
C GLU A 120 10.51 5.04 -12.72
N GLY A 121 11.78 4.66 -12.50
CA GLY A 121 12.21 3.86 -11.36
C GLY A 121 12.25 2.36 -11.66
N ALA A 122 11.74 1.55 -10.74
CA ALA A 122 11.82 0.08 -10.78
C ALA A 122 10.85 -0.60 -11.77
N VAL A 123 10.58 0.04 -12.92
CA VAL A 123 9.70 -0.49 -13.96
C VAL A 123 10.48 -0.84 -15.22
N LEU A 124 9.92 -1.73 -16.04
CA LEU A 124 10.43 -1.97 -17.39
C LEU A 124 10.21 -0.72 -18.26
N PRO A 125 11.21 -0.30 -19.05
CA PRO A 125 11.04 0.77 -20.03
C PRO A 125 9.92 0.45 -21.02
N GLY A 126 9.15 1.45 -21.39
CA GLY A 126 8.04 1.30 -22.32
C GLY A 126 7.53 2.63 -22.83
N ALA A 127 6.62 2.57 -23.81
CA ALA A 127 5.91 3.74 -24.31
C ALA A 127 4.97 4.31 -23.23
N PRO A 128 4.56 5.59 -23.35
CA PRO A 128 3.56 6.18 -22.46
C PRO A 128 2.29 5.33 -22.41
N SER A 129 1.84 4.98 -21.21
CA SER A 129 0.73 4.05 -21.00
C SER A 129 0.15 4.21 -19.60
N PRO A 130 -1.17 4.00 -19.38
CA PRO A 130 -1.75 3.98 -18.04
C PRO A 130 -1.33 2.76 -17.20
N LYS A 131 -0.57 1.83 -17.79
CA LYS A 131 -0.05 0.61 -17.15
C LYS A 131 1.45 0.50 -17.34
N ALA A 132 2.11 -0.11 -16.36
CA ALA A 132 3.52 -0.48 -16.43
C ALA A 132 3.75 -1.88 -15.87
N THR A 133 4.98 -2.36 -16.00
CA THR A 133 5.42 -3.61 -15.37
C THR A 133 6.55 -3.29 -14.41
N LEU A 134 6.32 -3.50 -13.11
CA LEU A 134 7.36 -3.49 -12.08
C LEU A 134 8.30 -4.67 -12.33
N LEU A 135 9.61 -4.40 -12.31
CA LEU A 135 10.64 -5.43 -12.28
C LEU A 135 11.24 -5.46 -10.87
N ALA A 136 10.71 -6.34 -10.01
CA ALA A 136 11.17 -6.51 -8.65
C ALA A 136 12.35 -7.51 -8.62
N LYS A 137 13.55 -7.01 -8.33
CA LYS A 137 14.75 -7.85 -8.21
C LYS A 137 14.94 -8.28 -6.75
N PRO A 138 15.38 -9.52 -6.49
CA PRO A 138 15.69 -9.93 -5.13
C PRO A 138 16.75 -9.02 -4.51
N PRO A 139 16.62 -8.65 -3.23
CA PRO A 139 17.63 -7.85 -2.57
C PRO A 139 18.97 -8.61 -2.53
N GLU A 140 20.08 -7.88 -2.69
CA GLU A 140 21.43 -8.48 -2.73
C GLU A 140 21.87 -8.96 -1.32
N GLY A 141 21.29 -8.38 -0.27
CA GLY A 141 21.57 -8.71 1.13
C GLY A 141 20.34 -9.12 1.93
N ASN A 142 20.50 -9.16 3.26
CA ASN A 142 19.44 -9.52 4.21
C ASN A 142 18.52 -8.35 4.57
N ALA A 143 18.86 -7.13 4.14
CA ALA A 143 18.05 -5.95 4.38
C ALA A 143 16.89 -5.87 3.38
N PRO A 144 15.69 -5.45 3.81
CA PRO A 144 14.61 -5.17 2.89
C PRO A 144 14.99 -4.00 1.97
N GLU A 145 14.74 -4.16 0.67
CA GLU A 145 14.95 -3.10 -0.32
C GLU A 145 13.61 -2.46 -0.69
N LEU A 146 13.67 -1.24 -1.24
CA LEU A 146 12.47 -0.51 -1.68
C LEU A 146 12.52 -0.30 -3.19
N ALA A 147 11.60 -0.94 -3.91
CA ALA A 147 11.33 -0.63 -5.30
C ALA A 147 10.51 0.66 -5.39
N ARG A 148 11.16 1.75 -5.80
CA ARG A 148 10.49 3.04 -6.00
C ARG A 148 9.98 3.13 -7.43
N VAL A 149 8.71 3.50 -7.58
CA VAL A 149 8.07 3.70 -8.88
C VAL A 149 7.42 5.07 -8.90
N ARG A 150 7.60 5.78 -10.02
CA ARG A 150 6.99 7.09 -10.27
C ARG A 150 6.31 7.09 -11.62
N ALA A 151 5.17 7.76 -11.71
CA ALA A 151 4.45 8.00 -12.95
C ALA A 151 4.20 9.51 -13.12
N HIS A 152 4.65 10.06 -14.24
CA HIS A 152 4.34 11.41 -14.70
C HIS A 152 3.15 11.34 -15.65
N VAL A 153 2.00 11.81 -15.19
CA VAL A 153 0.71 11.66 -15.86
C VAL A 153 0.36 12.96 -16.56
N ARG A 154 0.33 12.93 -17.89
CA ARG A 154 -0.14 14.03 -18.74
C ARG A 154 -1.63 13.82 -18.99
N ALA A 155 -2.44 14.75 -18.51
CA ALA A 155 -3.89 14.63 -18.54
C ALA A 155 -4.54 15.98 -18.88
N SER A 156 -5.86 15.96 -19.00
CA SER A 156 -6.68 17.17 -18.99
C SER A 156 -7.74 17.07 -17.89
N VAL A 157 -8.11 18.22 -17.32
CA VAL A 157 -9.19 18.37 -16.35
C VAL A 157 -10.10 19.47 -16.86
N LYS A 158 -11.35 19.12 -17.19
CA LYS A 158 -12.32 20.09 -17.75
C LYS A 158 -11.76 20.79 -19.00
N GLY A 159 -11.03 20.06 -19.84
CA GLY A 159 -10.41 20.57 -21.07
C GLY A 159 -9.11 21.36 -20.88
N GLN A 160 -8.61 21.52 -19.65
CA GLN A 160 -7.33 22.18 -19.38
C GLN A 160 -6.23 21.14 -19.15
N ARG A 161 -5.11 21.25 -19.88
CA ARG A 161 -3.97 20.34 -19.74
C ARG A 161 -3.28 20.52 -18.39
N CYS A 162 -2.95 19.40 -17.75
CA CYS A 162 -2.18 19.38 -16.51
C CYS A 162 -1.20 18.21 -16.47
N VAL A 163 -0.23 18.28 -15.55
CA VAL A 163 0.67 17.17 -15.24
C VAL A 163 0.52 16.82 -13.77
N LEU A 164 0.21 15.56 -13.50
CA LEU A 164 0.16 15.00 -12.15
C LEU A 164 1.28 14.00 -11.96
N ILE A 165 1.66 13.76 -10.71
CA ILE A 165 2.75 12.85 -10.36
C ILE A 165 2.24 11.86 -9.33
N ALA A 166 2.28 10.57 -9.66
CA ALA A 166 2.02 9.50 -8.73
C ALA A 166 3.34 8.83 -8.33
N GLN A 167 3.44 8.43 -7.05
CA GLN A 167 4.58 7.71 -6.52
C GLN A 167 4.10 6.55 -5.66
N ALA A 168 4.80 5.42 -5.77
CA ALA A 168 4.61 4.25 -4.93
C ALA A 168 5.97 3.65 -4.56
N GLN A 169 5.99 2.98 -3.40
CA GLN A 169 7.13 2.22 -2.94
C GLN A 169 6.66 0.83 -2.59
N VAL A 170 7.31 -0.18 -3.15
CA VAL A 170 7.02 -1.59 -2.87
C VAL A 170 8.19 -2.15 -2.08
N ALA A 171 7.92 -2.64 -0.86
CA ALA A 171 8.94 -3.29 -0.05
C ALA A 171 9.26 -4.67 -0.60
N LEU A 172 10.54 -4.93 -0.89
CA LEU A 172 11.03 -6.19 -1.40
C LEU A 172 11.66 -6.98 -0.25
N ARG A 173 11.10 -8.15 0.06
CA ARG A 173 11.51 -8.97 1.20
C ARG A 173 11.94 -10.36 0.76
N ARG A 174 12.99 -10.89 1.40
CA ARG A 174 13.33 -12.32 1.31
C ARG A 174 12.67 -13.09 2.45
N PRO A 175 11.98 -14.21 2.16
CA PRO A 175 11.40 -15.03 3.19
C PRO A 175 12.47 -15.77 4.00
N SER A 176 12.16 -16.01 5.27
CA SER A 176 12.94 -16.80 6.21
C SER A 176 11.98 -17.49 7.16
N VAL A 177 12.26 -18.75 7.50
CA VAL A 177 11.47 -19.48 8.49
C VAL A 177 12.39 -20.00 9.58
N VAL A 178 12.20 -19.50 10.80
CA VAL A 178 12.90 -19.99 11.98
C VAL A 178 12.07 -21.10 12.59
N VAL A 179 12.72 -22.25 12.81
CA VAL A 179 12.07 -23.46 13.33
C VAL A 179 12.56 -23.68 14.75
N SER A 180 11.64 -23.92 15.69
CA SER A 180 11.98 -24.29 17.06
C SER A 180 12.72 -25.63 17.12
N GLU A 181 13.45 -25.88 18.22
CA GLU A 181 14.22 -27.12 18.40
C GLU A 181 13.33 -28.37 18.40
N ASP A 182 12.11 -28.27 18.94
CA ASP A 182 11.11 -29.36 18.93
C ASP A 182 10.37 -29.50 17.58
N ARG A 183 10.64 -28.60 16.62
CA ARG A 183 10.04 -28.54 15.27
C ARG A 183 8.52 -28.44 15.25
N ARG A 184 7.93 -27.92 16.33
CA ARG A 184 6.48 -27.67 16.43
C ARG A 184 6.11 -26.22 16.19
N ARG A 185 7.05 -25.29 16.34
CA ARG A 185 6.83 -23.85 16.14
C ARG A 185 7.66 -23.36 14.98
N LEU A 186 6.99 -22.74 14.01
CA LEU A 186 7.61 -22.11 12.86
C LEU A 186 7.28 -20.63 12.88
N LEU A 187 8.31 -19.81 12.84
CA LEU A 187 8.20 -18.36 12.78
C LEU A 187 8.55 -17.93 11.35
N ALA A 188 7.53 -17.59 10.58
CA ALA A 188 7.70 -17.02 9.25
C ALA A 188 7.98 -15.52 9.36
N GLN A 189 9.07 -15.09 8.76
CA GLN A 189 9.54 -13.71 8.82
C GLN A 189 10.37 -13.34 7.59
N ASP A 190 10.76 -12.07 7.47
CA ASP A 190 11.82 -11.70 6.55
C ASP A 190 13.21 -11.95 7.15
N GLN A 191 14.25 -11.80 6.32
CA GLN A 191 15.64 -11.92 6.77
C GLN A 191 16.07 -10.87 7.81
N ALA A 192 15.28 -9.81 8.01
CA ALA A 192 15.48 -8.81 9.05
C ALA A 192 14.67 -9.12 10.35
N GLY A 193 13.97 -10.26 10.40
CA GLY A 193 13.21 -10.70 11.56
C GLY A 193 11.81 -10.09 11.69
N ARG A 194 11.28 -9.45 10.65
CA ARG A 194 9.90 -8.94 10.69
C ARG A 194 8.91 -10.07 10.40
N PRO A 195 7.87 -10.21 11.24
CA PRO A 195 6.93 -11.31 11.11
C PRO A 195 6.09 -11.21 9.83
N ALA A 196 5.94 -12.35 9.14
CA ALA A 196 5.05 -12.49 7.99
C ALA A 196 3.68 -12.96 8.48
N VAL A 197 2.71 -12.06 8.64
CA VAL A 197 1.39 -12.35 9.23
C VAL A 197 0.34 -12.55 8.12
N GLY A 198 -0.50 -13.58 8.25
CA GLY A 198 -1.53 -13.88 7.26
C GLY A 198 -0.99 -14.42 5.94
N CYS A 199 0.26 -14.86 5.92
CA CYS A 199 0.93 -15.44 4.76
C CYS A 199 0.74 -16.96 4.73
N ARG A 200 0.78 -17.52 3.53
CA ARG A 200 0.75 -18.96 3.28
C ARG A 200 2.12 -19.59 3.54
N LEU A 201 2.24 -20.41 4.57
CA LEU A 201 3.43 -21.23 4.85
C LEU A 201 3.19 -22.69 4.44
N GLU A 202 3.99 -23.19 3.51
CA GLU A 202 4.01 -24.59 3.10
C GLU A 202 5.09 -25.35 3.87
N VAL A 203 4.70 -26.44 4.52
CA VAL A 203 5.60 -27.38 5.23
C VAL A 203 5.47 -28.74 4.55
N GLY A 204 6.39 -29.06 3.64
CA GLY A 204 6.24 -30.23 2.77
C GLY A 204 5.02 -30.07 1.85
N THR A 205 3.99 -30.89 2.07
CA THR A 205 2.71 -30.85 1.33
C THR A 205 1.60 -30.14 2.10
N GLU A 206 1.82 -29.82 3.37
CA GLU A 206 0.83 -29.14 4.20
C GLU A 206 0.92 -27.63 4.03
N VAL A 207 -0.24 -26.96 4.09
CA VAL A 207 -0.36 -25.52 3.96
C VAL A 207 -0.98 -24.95 5.22
N HIS A 208 -0.29 -23.98 5.81
CA HIS A 208 -0.67 -23.30 7.04
C HIS A 208 -0.76 -21.80 6.78
N LEU A 209 -1.67 -21.11 7.46
CA LEU A 209 -1.71 -19.64 7.46
C LEU A 209 -0.95 -19.13 8.68
N THR A 210 -0.05 -18.18 8.49
CA THR A 210 0.73 -17.62 9.59
C THR A 210 -0.15 -16.73 10.48
N GLY A 211 -0.09 -16.98 11.79
CA GLY A 211 -0.86 -16.25 12.79
C GLY A 211 -0.19 -14.97 13.25
N ALA A 212 -0.59 -14.50 14.43
CA ALA A 212 0.01 -13.33 15.08
C ALA A 212 1.53 -13.51 15.22
N GLY A 213 2.29 -12.46 14.88
CA GLY A 213 3.75 -12.52 14.89
C GLY A 213 4.35 -13.50 13.87
N GLY A 214 3.60 -13.98 12.88
CA GLY A 214 4.10 -14.90 11.85
C GLY A 214 4.26 -16.34 12.33
N LEU A 215 3.68 -16.68 13.49
CA LEU A 215 3.80 -17.98 14.11
C LEU A 215 2.83 -19.00 13.48
N VAL A 216 3.33 -20.22 13.27
CA VAL A 216 2.55 -21.43 13.01
C VAL A 216 2.91 -22.46 14.06
N GLU A 217 1.92 -22.95 14.78
CA GLU A 217 2.06 -24.06 15.73
C GLU A 217 1.50 -25.34 15.12
N LEU A 218 2.36 -26.34 14.96
CA LEU A 218 2.00 -27.66 14.45
C LEU A 218 1.55 -28.57 15.60
N GLN A 219 0.52 -29.36 15.34
CA GLN A 219 0.05 -30.38 16.29
C GLN A 219 1.10 -31.47 16.53
N VAL A 220 1.89 -31.79 15.51
CA VAL A 220 2.96 -32.79 15.55
C VAL A 220 4.25 -32.15 15.05
N ALA A 221 5.39 -32.59 15.59
CA ALA A 221 6.69 -32.10 15.16
C ALA A 221 6.90 -32.40 13.66
N ALA A 222 7.34 -31.39 12.90
CA ALA A 222 7.63 -31.56 11.49
C ALA A 222 8.81 -32.52 11.26
N ALA A 223 8.71 -33.35 10.23
CA ALA A 223 9.80 -34.24 9.85
C ALA A 223 11.03 -33.43 9.37
N SER A 224 12.22 -33.91 9.75
CA SER A 224 13.49 -33.30 9.35
C SER A 224 13.63 -33.28 7.82
N GLY A 225 14.18 -32.19 7.29
CA GLY A 225 14.49 -32.05 5.86
C GLY A 225 13.29 -31.69 4.97
N LEU A 226 12.08 -31.57 5.53
CA LEU A 226 10.92 -31.10 4.77
C LEU A 226 11.19 -29.69 4.23
N PRO A 227 10.85 -29.42 2.95
CA PRO A 227 10.98 -28.09 2.37
C PRO A 227 10.00 -27.13 3.01
N LEU A 228 10.46 -25.89 3.22
CA LEU A 228 9.65 -24.78 3.68
C LEU A 228 9.49 -23.79 2.54
N LYS A 229 8.26 -23.34 2.29
CA LYS A 229 8.00 -22.24 1.36
C LYS A 229 7.05 -21.24 1.97
N LEU A 230 7.33 -19.95 1.81
CA LEU A 230 6.44 -18.86 2.22
C LEU A 230 5.92 -18.17 0.96
N GLU A 231 4.60 -18.09 0.79
CA GLU A 231 3.96 -17.60 -0.46
C GLU A 231 4.48 -18.33 -1.71
N GLY A 232 4.73 -19.64 -1.59
CA GLY A 232 5.30 -20.47 -2.66
C GLY A 232 6.81 -20.28 -2.89
N ILE A 233 7.47 -19.38 -2.16
CA ILE A 233 8.90 -19.08 -2.30
C ILE A 233 9.71 -19.92 -1.33
N PRO A 234 10.76 -20.64 -1.77
CA PRO A 234 11.63 -21.41 -0.89
C PRO A 234 12.19 -20.58 0.26
N ALA A 235 11.95 -21.03 1.50
CA ALA A 235 12.34 -20.34 2.74
C ALA A 235 13.25 -21.21 3.64
N GLY A 236 13.69 -22.37 3.14
CA GLY A 236 14.61 -23.28 3.83
C GLY A 236 14.08 -24.70 3.92
N ARG A 237 14.54 -25.42 4.94
CA ARG A 237 14.10 -26.77 5.29
C ARG A 237 14.00 -26.93 6.80
N ILE A 238 13.15 -27.84 7.26
CA ILE A 238 13.11 -28.21 8.67
C ILE A 238 14.49 -28.75 9.08
N PRO A 239 15.13 -28.21 10.13
CA PRO A 239 16.44 -28.65 10.57
C PRO A 239 16.39 -30.09 11.10
N GLY A 240 17.50 -30.81 10.95
CA GLY A 240 17.69 -32.13 11.55
C GLY A 240 18.01 -32.05 13.05
N PRO A 241 18.00 -33.21 13.74
CA PRO A 241 18.49 -33.26 15.11
C PRO A 241 19.93 -32.76 15.16
N ARG A 242 20.23 -31.84 16.09
CA ARG A 242 21.61 -31.45 16.37
C ARG A 242 22.35 -32.69 16.91
N PRO A 243 23.57 -32.98 16.45
CA PRO A 243 24.38 -34.08 16.95
C PRO A 243 24.74 -33.91 18.43
#